data_AF-A0AAD4ME16-F1
#
_entry.id   AF-A0AAD4ME16-F1
#
_cell.length_a   1.000
_cell.length_b   1.000
_cell.length_c   1.000
_cell.angle_alpha   90.00
_cell.angle_beta   90.00
_cell.angle_gamma   90.00
#
_symmetry.space_group_name_H-M   'P 1'
#
loop_
_entity.id
_entity.type
_entity.pdbx_description
1 polymer ?
#
loop_
_entity_poly.entity_id
_entity_poly.type
_entity_poly.pdbx_seq_one_letter_code
_entity_poly.pdbx_strand_id
1 'polypeptide(L)'
;MEWSSGVCYAPLYFTEHWQLILAGLHIYRHFGVGLQIFYIQSVGEGIWELLQAYKEEGVLEFEPWTLSKLDEESIVEIGLDPRLEFEWRNQPAAYTDCILKYKEIAQFLIMADLDDIWFPHMANTFMDEFRLLSKQFPTAAAFYYNRHDVEYHTCNY
;
A
#
# COMPACT_ATOMS: atom_id res chain seq x y z
N MET A 1 -11.43 16.54 -8.60
CA MET A 1 -9.97 16.43 -8.36
C MET A 1 -9.49 15.29 -9.22
N GLU A 2 -8.58 15.54 -10.16
CA GLU A 2 -7.85 14.47 -10.85
C GLU A 2 -6.64 14.12 -9.99
N TRP A 3 -6.50 12.87 -9.57
CA TRP A 3 -5.32 12.43 -8.84
C TRP A 3 -4.18 12.18 -9.82
N SER A 4 -3.03 12.80 -9.58
CA SER A 4 -1.87 12.65 -10.43
C SER A 4 -1.29 11.24 -10.32
N SER A 5 -0.93 10.82 -9.11
CA SER A 5 -0.37 9.50 -8.79
C SER A 5 -0.94 8.97 -7.48
N GLY A 6 -0.97 7.64 -7.33
CA GLY A 6 -1.47 6.97 -6.14
C GLY A 6 -0.52 5.92 -5.58
N VAL A 7 -0.72 5.54 -4.32
CA VAL A 7 0.00 4.45 -3.64
C VAL A 7 -1.00 3.44 -3.13
N CYS A 8 -0.83 2.18 -3.49
CA CYS A 8 -1.56 1.04 -2.96
C CYS A 8 -0.67 0.33 -1.94
N TYR A 9 -1.10 0.25 -0.69
CA TYR A 9 -0.38 -0.50 0.33
C TYR A 9 -0.83 -1.96 0.38
N ALA A 10 0.10 -2.85 0.68
CA ALA A 10 -0.24 -4.22 1.06
C ALA A 10 -1.27 -4.27 2.21
N PRO A 11 -2.10 -5.34 2.30
CA PRO A 11 -3.07 -5.48 3.36
C PRO A 11 -2.47 -5.41 4.75
N LEU A 12 -3.04 -4.55 5.59
CA LEU A 12 -2.68 -4.42 6.99
C LEU A 12 -3.38 -5.50 7.82
N TYR A 13 -2.55 -6.29 8.52
CA TYR A 13 -3.00 -7.31 9.45
C TYR A 13 -2.26 -7.17 10.77
N PHE A 14 -3.01 -6.97 11.86
CA PHE A 14 -2.49 -6.84 13.22
C PHE A 14 -1.25 -5.92 13.31
N THR A 15 -1.24 -4.85 12.50
CA THR A 15 -0.09 -3.94 12.45
C THR A 15 -0.09 -3.05 13.67
N GLU A 16 1.09 -2.88 14.27
CA GLU A 16 1.35 -1.95 15.38
C GLU A 16 2.42 -0.91 15.02
N HIS A 17 2.96 -0.97 13.79
CA HIS A 17 4.06 -0.11 13.32
C HIS A 17 3.55 1.27 12.86
N TRP A 18 2.96 2.03 13.79
CA TRP A 18 2.42 3.36 13.52
C TRP A 18 3.47 4.33 12.95
N GLN A 19 4.75 4.15 13.30
CA GLN A 19 5.84 4.98 12.79
C GLN A 19 5.99 4.84 11.27
N LEU A 20 5.87 3.62 10.74
CA LEU A 20 5.96 3.35 9.31
C LEU A 20 4.74 3.90 8.57
N ILE A 21 3.56 3.77 9.15
CA ILE A 21 2.33 4.36 8.59
C ILE A 21 2.47 5.87 8.46
N LEU A 22 2.91 6.55 9.53
CA LEU A 22 3.13 8.00 9.49
C LEU A 22 4.23 8.37 8.49
N ALA A 23 5.38 7.68 8.53
CA ALA A 23 6.48 7.96 7.63
C ALA A 23 6.04 7.83 6.17
N GLY A 24 5.39 6.73 5.79
CA GLY A 24 4.83 6.52 4.46
C GLY A 24 3.87 7.64 4.07
N LEU A 25 2.83 7.87 4.89
CA LEU A 25 1.80 8.89 4.61
C LEU A 25 2.41 10.26 4.32
N HIS A 26 3.34 10.72 5.15
CA HIS A 26 3.96 12.03 5.02
C HIS A 26 4.97 12.10 3.88
N ILE A 27 5.78 11.06 3.68
CA ILE A 27 6.80 11.03 2.63
C ILE A 27 6.13 11.02 1.25
N TYR A 28 5.17 10.14 1.02
CA TYR A 28 4.45 10.10 -0.25
C TYR A 28 3.69 11.41 -0.51
N ARG A 29 3.06 11.99 0.51
CA ARG A 29 2.40 13.29 0.41
C ARG A 29 3.38 14.40 0.06
N HIS A 30 4.55 14.43 0.71
CA HIS A 30 5.60 15.41 0.47
C HIS A 30 6.08 15.37 -0.99
N PHE A 31 6.25 14.17 -1.56
CA PHE A 31 6.66 13.97 -2.95
C PHE A 31 5.49 13.99 -3.95
N GLY A 32 4.34 14.53 -3.56
CA GLY A 32 3.25 14.87 -4.47
C GLY A 32 2.29 13.74 -4.82
N VAL A 33 2.29 12.63 -4.06
CA VAL A 33 1.23 11.61 -4.17
C VAL A 33 -0.09 12.25 -3.75
N GLY A 34 -1.12 12.05 -4.59
CA GLY A 34 -2.46 12.59 -4.38
C GLY A 34 -3.35 11.64 -3.60
N LEU A 35 -3.22 10.33 -3.84
CA LEU A 35 -4.11 9.31 -3.30
C LEU A 35 -3.31 8.18 -2.65
N GLN A 36 -3.68 7.79 -1.43
CA GLN A 36 -3.04 6.70 -0.69
C GLN A 36 -4.11 5.70 -0.26
N ILE A 37 -3.98 4.44 -0.65
CA ILE A 37 -5.00 3.40 -0.47
C ILE A 37 -4.50 2.34 0.49
N PHE A 38 -5.16 2.22 1.64
CA PHE A 38 -4.87 1.19 2.64
C PHE A 38 -5.90 0.06 2.59
N TYR A 39 -5.43 -1.14 2.33
CA TYR A 39 -6.24 -2.35 2.51
C TYR A 39 -6.19 -2.77 3.97
N ILE A 40 -7.34 -2.85 4.63
CA ILE A 40 -7.42 -3.08 6.08
C ILE A 40 -8.12 -4.41 6.33
N GLN A 41 -7.36 -5.38 6.85
CA GLN A 41 -7.91 -6.62 7.38
C GLN A 41 -8.15 -6.51 8.89
N SER A 42 -7.13 -6.08 9.63
CA SER A 42 -7.23 -5.77 11.06
C SER A 42 -6.08 -4.85 11.48
N VAL A 43 -6.37 -3.90 12.36
CA VAL A 43 -5.40 -2.97 12.94
C VAL A 43 -5.79 -2.70 14.40
N GLY A 44 -4.83 -2.29 15.24
CA GLY A 44 -5.12 -1.85 16.60
C GLY A 44 -5.97 -0.57 16.62
N GLU A 45 -6.72 -0.35 17.69
CA GLU A 45 -7.65 0.78 17.85
C GLU A 45 -6.97 2.15 17.63
N GLY A 46 -5.81 2.38 18.23
CA GLY A 46 -5.09 3.65 18.05
C GLY A 46 -4.61 3.90 16.61
N ILE A 47 -4.26 2.85 15.86
CA ILE A 47 -3.93 2.97 14.44
C ILE A 47 -5.20 3.20 13.61
N TRP A 48 -6.31 2.55 13.98
CA TRP A 48 -7.59 2.80 13.34
C TRP A 48 -8.01 4.27 13.48
N GLU A 49 -7.95 4.84 14.69
CA GLU A 49 -8.24 6.25 14.94
C GLU A 49 -7.32 7.17 14.12
N LEU A 50 -6.02 6.86 14.06
CA LEU A 50 -5.05 7.60 13.26
C LEU A 50 -5.43 7.59 11.76
N LEU A 51 -5.74 6.43 11.21
CA LEU A 51 -6.11 6.28 9.80
C LEU A 51 -7.43 7.00 9.49
N GLN A 52 -8.39 6.99 10.42
CA GLN A 52 -9.64 7.74 10.27
C GLN A 52 -9.39 9.24 10.21
N ALA A 53 -8.56 9.79 11.10
CA ALA A 53 -8.19 11.21 11.06
C ALA A 53 -7.59 11.62 9.70
N TYR A 54 -6.69 10.82 9.14
CA TYR A 54 -6.11 11.08 7.81
C TYR A 54 -7.12 10.94 6.66
N LYS A 55 -8.12 10.05 6.79
CA LYS A 55 -9.20 9.97 5.82
C LYS A 55 -10.08 11.22 5.85
N GLU A 56 -10.41 11.74 7.04
CA GLU A 56 -11.19 12.97 7.18
C GLU A 56 -10.49 14.18 6.54
N GLU A 57 -9.16 14.20 6.58
CA GLU A 57 -8.33 15.20 5.88
C GLU A 57 -8.21 14.96 4.36
N GLY A 58 -8.75 13.86 3.84
CA GLY A 58 -8.68 13.48 2.42
C GLY A 58 -7.28 13.05 1.98
N VAL A 59 -6.43 12.59 2.90
CA VAL A 59 -5.05 12.16 2.62
C VAL A 59 -4.99 10.71 2.15
N LEU A 60 -5.93 9.88 2.61
CA LEU A 60 -6.00 8.46 2.28
C LEU A 60 -7.44 7.98 2.09
N GLU A 61 -7.55 6.82 1.45
CA GLU A 61 -8.75 5.99 1.41
C GLU A 61 -8.44 4.61 2.00
N PHE A 62 -9.48 3.92 2.48
CA PHE A 62 -9.36 2.54 2.95
C PHE A 62 -10.29 1.59 2.22
N GLU A 63 -9.81 0.37 2.03
CA GLU A 63 -10.53 -0.74 1.43
C GLU A 63 -10.60 -1.89 2.43
N PRO A 64 -11.80 -2.36 2.82
CA PRO A 64 -11.92 -3.52 3.69
C PRO A 64 -11.37 -4.76 2.98
N TRP A 65 -10.46 -5.50 3.62
CA TRP A 65 -9.83 -6.69 3.05
C TRP A 65 -10.15 -7.93 3.86
N THR A 66 -10.99 -8.81 3.31
CA THR A 66 -11.37 -10.08 3.95
C THR A 66 -10.84 -11.25 3.13
N LEU A 67 -10.07 -12.15 3.74
CA LEU A 67 -9.45 -13.29 3.05
C LEU A 67 -10.46 -14.34 2.57
N SER A 68 -11.58 -14.52 3.27
CA SER A 68 -12.70 -15.35 2.79
C SER A 68 -13.98 -14.95 3.52
N LYS A 69 -15.13 -15.24 2.89
CA LYS A 69 -16.48 -15.12 3.50
C LYS A 69 -17.05 -16.47 3.93
N LEU A 70 -16.22 -17.53 3.94
CA LEU A 70 -16.67 -18.85 4.38
C LEU A 70 -16.93 -18.80 5.89
N ASP A 71 -18.09 -19.31 6.29
CA ASP A 71 -18.38 -19.53 7.70
C ASP A 71 -17.56 -20.70 8.25
N GLU A 72 -17.48 -20.77 9.59
CA GLU A 72 -16.72 -21.81 10.28
C GLU A 72 -17.24 -23.21 9.96
N GLU A 73 -18.54 -23.36 9.74
CA GLU A 73 -19.17 -24.64 9.41
C GLU A 73 -18.67 -25.17 8.06
N SER A 74 -18.61 -24.29 7.05
CA SER A 74 -18.04 -24.60 5.73
C SER A 74 -16.56 -24.98 5.82
N ILE A 75 -15.78 -24.28 6.64
CA ILE A 75 -14.34 -24.59 6.81
C ILE A 75 -14.15 -25.97 7.43
N VAL A 76 -14.97 -26.32 8.42
CA VAL A 76 -14.95 -27.64 9.07
C VAL A 76 -15.39 -28.73 8.09
N GLU A 77 -16.43 -28.50 7.28
CA GLU A 77 -16.93 -29.46 6.29
C GLU A 77 -15.88 -29.76 5.20
N ILE A 78 -15.22 -28.71 4.69
CA ILE A 78 -14.20 -28.83 3.64
C ILE A 78 -12.89 -29.43 4.22
N GLY A 79 -12.68 -29.34 5.53
CA GLY A 79 -11.47 -29.81 6.20
C GLY A 79 -10.21 -29.02 5.83
N LEU A 80 -10.38 -27.84 5.25
CA LEU A 80 -9.34 -26.92 4.80
C LEU A 80 -9.80 -25.50 5.10
N ASP A 81 -8.94 -24.69 5.72
CA ASP A 81 -9.18 -23.26 5.88
C ASP A 81 -8.46 -22.49 4.76
N PRO A 82 -9.17 -22.03 3.72
CA PRO A 82 -8.52 -21.34 2.60
C PRO A 82 -7.82 -20.05 3.03
N ARG A 83 -8.20 -19.46 4.17
CA ARG A 83 -7.57 -18.25 4.71
C ARG A 83 -6.09 -18.46 5.01
N LEU A 84 -5.70 -19.70 5.34
CA LEU A 84 -4.32 -20.09 5.65
C LEU A 84 -3.50 -20.41 4.40
N GLU A 85 -4.17 -20.68 3.28
CA GLU A 85 -3.53 -21.12 2.03
C GLU A 85 -3.18 -19.95 1.10
N PHE A 86 -3.60 -18.73 1.42
CA PHE A 86 -3.26 -17.57 0.60
C PHE A 86 -1.82 -17.11 0.84
N GLU A 87 -1.04 -17.09 -0.24
CA GLU A 87 0.31 -16.51 -0.26
C GLU A 87 0.29 -15.08 0.30
N TRP A 88 1.13 -14.85 1.31
CA TRP A 88 1.31 -13.55 1.98
C TRP A 88 0.01 -12.80 2.28
N ARG A 89 -1.00 -13.49 2.84
CA ARG A 89 -2.31 -12.88 3.15
C ARG A 89 -2.98 -12.25 1.92
N ASN A 90 -2.77 -12.88 0.77
CA ASN A 90 -3.36 -12.50 -0.51
C ASN A 90 -2.96 -11.10 -1.01
N GLN A 91 -1.74 -10.65 -0.70
CA GLN A 91 -1.15 -9.40 -1.20
C GLN A 91 -1.31 -9.21 -2.73
N PRO A 92 -1.01 -10.22 -3.58
CA PRO A 92 -1.18 -10.07 -5.03
C PRO A 92 -2.61 -9.72 -5.47
N ALA A 93 -3.61 -10.30 -4.79
CA ALA A 93 -5.01 -10.00 -5.09
C ALA A 93 -5.39 -8.58 -4.63
N ALA A 94 -4.86 -8.10 -3.50
CA ALA A 94 -5.09 -6.74 -3.04
C ALA A 94 -4.50 -5.70 -4.00
N TYR A 95 -3.27 -5.91 -4.47
CA TYR A 95 -2.66 -5.04 -5.48
C TYR A 95 -3.44 -5.08 -6.80
N THR A 96 -3.91 -6.26 -7.22
CA THR A 96 -4.75 -6.40 -8.41
C THR A 96 -6.08 -5.65 -8.26
N ASP A 97 -6.75 -5.79 -7.12
CA ASP A 97 -7.98 -5.05 -6.81
C ASP A 97 -7.74 -3.54 -6.85
N CYS A 98 -6.63 -3.07 -6.27
CA CYS A 98 -6.27 -1.67 -6.26
C CYS A 98 -6.05 -1.12 -7.69
N ILE A 99 -5.29 -1.84 -8.52
CA ILE A 99 -5.11 -1.46 -9.92
C ILE A 99 -6.46 -1.35 -10.63
N LEU A 100 -7.33 -2.34 -10.49
CA LEU A 100 -8.61 -2.36 -11.19
C LEU A 100 -9.54 -1.23 -10.76
N LYS A 101 -9.56 -0.87 -9.47
CA LYS A 101 -10.38 0.21 -8.93
C LYS A 101 -9.84 1.60 -9.28
N TYR A 102 -8.53 1.79 -9.22
CA TYR A 102 -7.92 3.12 -9.23
C TYR A 102 -7.23 3.51 -10.54
N LYS A 103 -7.06 2.60 -11.50
CA LYS A 103 -6.42 2.87 -12.81
C LYS A 103 -7.08 4.00 -13.62
N GLU A 104 -8.37 4.25 -13.42
CA GLU A 104 -9.11 5.29 -14.17
C GLU A 104 -8.96 6.68 -13.54
N ILE A 105 -8.44 6.77 -12.31
CA ILE A 105 -8.36 8.02 -11.55
C ILE A 105 -6.93 8.39 -11.13
N ALA A 106 -5.96 7.50 -11.34
CA ALA A 106 -4.53 7.75 -11.14
C ALA A 106 -3.74 7.37 -12.39
N GLN A 107 -2.82 8.23 -12.84
CA GLN A 107 -2.00 7.96 -14.03
C GLN A 107 -0.93 6.89 -13.74
N PHE A 108 -0.46 6.82 -12.50
CA PHE A 108 0.51 5.84 -12.01
C PHE A 108 0.12 5.39 -10.61
N LEU A 109 0.35 4.11 -10.32
CA LEU A 109 0.15 3.51 -9.00
C LEU A 109 1.47 2.91 -8.52
N ILE A 110 1.84 3.23 -7.30
CA ILE A 110 2.95 2.63 -6.56
C ILE A 110 2.39 1.45 -5.78
N MET A 111 3.01 0.28 -5.88
CA MET A 111 2.70 -0.87 -5.01
C MET A 111 3.73 -0.88 -3.89
N ALA A 112 3.28 -0.59 -2.67
CA ALA A 112 4.17 -0.39 -1.52
C ALA A 112 3.84 -1.37 -0.39
N ASP A 113 4.87 -1.98 0.17
CA ASP A 113 4.80 -2.54 1.52
C ASP A 113 5.14 -1.45 2.55
N LEU A 114 4.60 -1.56 3.77
CA LEU A 114 4.75 -0.53 4.80
C LEU A 114 6.19 -0.35 5.28
N ASP A 115 7.01 -1.40 5.19
CA ASP A 115 8.42 -1.39 5.57
C ASP A 115 9.35 -0.95 4.43
N ASP A 116 8.81 -0.66 3.24
CA ASP A 116 9.54 -0.16 2.09
C ASP A 116 9.16 1.29 1.77
N ILE A 117 10.00 2.24 2.17
CA ILE A 117 9.78 3.67 1.91
C ILE A 117 10.55 4.10 0.65
N TRP A 118 9.82 4.62 -0.33
CA TRP A 118 10.40 5.03 -1.61
C TRP A 118 10.67 6.52 -1.66
N PHE A 119 11.68 6.91 -2.44
CA PHE A 119 12.03 8.30 -2.71
C PHE A 119 12.30 8.48 -4.21
N PRO A 120 11.76 9.54 -4.85
CA PRO A 120 12.16 9.85 -6.22
C PRO A 120 13.64 10.25 -6.25
N HIS A 121 14.38 9.70 -7.20
CA HIS A 121 15.83 9.93 -7.35
C HIS A 121 16.16 10.82 -8.56
N MET A 122 15.35 10.76 -9.61
CA MET A 122 15.56 11.45 -10.89
C MET A 122 14.72 12.72 -11.03
N ALA A 123 13.78 12.96 -10.12
CA ALA A 123 12.92 14.14 -10.13
C ALA A 123 12.51 14.57 -8.71
N ASN A 124 11.84 15.71 -8.61
CA ASN A 124 11.36 16.25 -7.33
C ASN A 124 10.04 15.63 -6.85
N THR A 125 9.32 14.92 -7.72
CA THR A 125 8.04 14.27 -7.40
C THR A 125 7.97 12.89 -8.04
N PHE A 126 7.17 12.00 -7.47
CA PHE A 126 6.94 10.67 -8.06
C PHE A 126 6.35 10.76 -9.47
N MET A 127 5.39 11.66 -9.67
CA MET A 127 4.76 11.86 -10.98
C MET A 127 5.78 12.28 -12.04
N ASP A 128 6.65 13.24 -11.73
CA ASP A 128 7.65 13.70 -12.71
C ASP A 128 8.67 12.60 -13.02
N GLU A 129 9.07 11.82 -12.03
CA GLU A 129 9.94 10.66 -12.21
C GLU A 129 9.30 9.61 -13.12
N PHE A 130 8.04 9.23 -12.85
CA PHE A 130 7.31 8.26 -13.67
C PHE A 130 7.10 8.76 -15.10
N ARG A 131 6.84 10.06 -15.29
CA ARG A 131 6.76 10.66 -16.64
C ARG A 131 8.10 10.64 -17.38
N LEU A 132 9.22 10.85 -16.69
CA LEU A 132 10.55 10.72 -17.27
C LEU A 132 10.80 9.27 -17.70
N LEU A 133 10.50 8.30 -16.83
CA LEU A 133 10.63 6.88 -17.12
C LEU A 133 9.74 6.43 -18.26
N SER A 134 8.47 6.85 -18.32
CA SER A 134 7.56 6.52 -19.43
C SER A 134 8.00 7.14 -20.75
N LYS A 135 8.66 8.31 -20.74
CA LYS A 135 9.27 8.88 -21.96
C LYS A 135 10.47 8.05 -22.41
N GLN A 136 11.29 7.56 -21.48
CA GLN A 136 12.46 6.75 -21.78
C GLN A 136 12.09 5.33 -22.23
N PHE A 137 11.03 4.76 -21.67
CA PHE A 137 10.58 3.39 -21.91
C PHE A 137 9.08 3.36 -22.27
N PRO A 138 8.70 3.77 -23.48
CA PRO A 138 7.29 4.03 -23.85
C PRO A 138 6.40 2.78 -23.91
N THR A 139 6.98 1.58 -23.95
CA THR A 139 6.24 0.31 -23.97
C THR A 139 6.26 -0.43 -22.62
N ALA A 140 6.91 0.13 -21.60
CA ALA A 140 6.97 -0.48 -20.29
C ALA A 140 5.63 -0.33 -19.57
N ALA A 141 5.10 -1.44 -19.05
CA ALA A 141 3.87 -1.45 -18.26
C ALA A 141 4.11 -1.12 -16.77
N ALA A 142 5.35 -1.29 -16.29
CA ALA A 142 5.75 -1.06 -14.91
C ALA A 142 7.24 -0.72 -14.81
N PHE A 143 7.62 -0.09 -13.71
CA PHE A 143 9.00 0.22 -13.35
C PHE A 143 9.32 -0.43 -12.01
N TYR A 144 10.48 -1.08 -11.92
CA TYR A 144 10.95 -1.71 -10.70
C TYR A 144 12.09 -0.88 -10.11
N TYR A 145 12.05 -0.68 -8.80
CA TYR A 145 13.07 0.04 -8.05
C TYR A 145 13.89 -0.97 -7.25
N ASN A 146 15.20 -0.73 -7.16
CA ASN A 146 16.06 -1.53 -6.30
C ASN A 146 15.82 -1.14 -4.85
N ARG A 147 15.64 -2.15 -4.01
CA ARG A 147 15.57 -2.00 -2.55
C ARG A 147 16.99 -1.98 -1.97
N HIS A 148 17.23 -1.07 -1.05
CA HIS A 148 18.46 -1.01 -0.25
C HIS A 148 18.08 -1.24 1.21
N ASP A 149 18.50 -2.38 1.77
CA ASP A 149 18.25 -2.69 3.17
C ASP A 149 19.16 -1.89 4.09
N VAL A 150 18.58 -1.28 5.12
CA VAL A 150 19.30 -0.57 6.17
C VAL A 150 19.00 -1.26 7.49
N GLU A 151 19.98 -1.98 8.04
CA GLU A 151 19.88 -2.55 9.38
C GLU A 151 20.16 -1.47 10.44
N TYR A 152 19.19 -1.23 11.33
CA TYR A 152 19.39 -0.36 12.49
C TYR A 152 19.89 -1.20 13.66
N HIS A 153 21.17 -1.02 14.03
CA HIS A 153 21.66 -1.54 15.31
C HIS A 153 21.23 -0.60 16.43
N THR A 154 20.34 -1.07 17.30
CA THR A 154 20.07 -0.38 18.57
C THR A 154 21.33 -0.44 19.42
N CYS A 155 21.95 0.72 19.67
CA CYS A 155 22.98 0.81 20.69
C CYS A 155 22.32 0.50 22.03
N ASN A 156 22.68 -0.65 22.63
CA ASN A 156 22.29 -0.95 24.02
C ASN A 156 22.99 0.08 24.91
N TYR A 157 22.21 0.94 25.55
CA TYR A 157 22.66 1.85 26.60
C TYR A 157 22.82 1.12 27.92
#